data_AF-A0A1V5NXL1-F1
#
_entry.id   AF-A0A1V5NXL1-F1
#
_cell.length_a   1.000
_cell.length_b   1.000
_cell.length_c   1.000
_cell.angle_alpha   90.00
_cell.angle_beta   90.00
_cell.angle_gamma   90.00
#
_symmetry.space_group_name_H-M   'P 1'
#
loop_
_entity.id
_entity.type
_entity.pdbx_description
1 polymer ?
#
loop_
_entity_poly.entity_id
_entity_poly.type
_entity_poly.pdbx_seq_one_letter_code
_entity_poly.pdbx_strand_id
1 'polypeptide(L)'
;MKEGLDQARILAGVTELSGPGVEVTLNDSNITLKPGENPNLYVLHDEDVLHVLNELRAAGAEAISINGQRLLAGTEVRCTGPTIVLNRDKRLAPPYVISAIGDPNTLESAIKLKGGAAETLQFWGIQVGVKKMSQVTVPAYSGGIKFEYAQAAG
;
A
#
# COMPACT_ATOMS: atom_id res chain seq x y z
N MET A 1 -28.82 0.35 14.97
CA MET A 1 -28.93 -0.61 13.84
C MET A 1 -28.24 -0.11 12.57
N LYS A 2 -28.50 1.13 12.10
CA LYS A 2 -27.79 1.73 10.95
C LYS A 2 -26.28 1.88 11.18
N GLU A 3 -25.88 2.47 12.30
CA GLU A 3 -24.45 2.67 12.64
C GLU A 3 -23.64 1.37 12.66
N GLY A 4 -24.22 0.28 13.19
CA GLY A 4 -23.55 -1.03 13.21
C GLY A 4 -23.38 -1.65 11.83
N LEU A 5 -24.33 -1.43 10.92
CA LEU A 5 -24.22 -1.88 9.53
C LEU A 5 -23.17 -1.08 8.76
N ASP A 6 -23.08 0.23 9.00
CA ASP A 6 -22.09 1.09 8.35
C ASP A 6 -20.68 0.73 8.82
N GLN A 7 -20.47 0.53 10.12
CA GLN A 7 -19.20 0.02 10.67
C GLN A 7 -18.82 -1.33 10.07
N ALA A 8 -19.77 -2.27 9.95
CA ALA A 8 -19.52 -3.56 9.32
C ALA A 8 -19.10 -3.42 7.85
N ARG A 9 -19.69 -2.49 7.10
CA ARG A 9 -19.33 -2.22 5.70
C ARG A 9 -17.94 -1.59 5.57
N ILE A 10 -17.57 -0.70 6.47
CA ILE A 10 -16.24 -0.09 6.55
C ILE A 10 -15.19 -1.18 6.81
N LEU A 11 -15.42 -2.05 7.80
CA LEU A 11 -14.52 -3.15 8.15
C LEU A 11 -14.43 -4.22 7.05
N ALA A 12 -15.54 -4.49 6.35
CA ALA A 12 -15.54 -5.34 5.16
C ALA A 12 -14.85 -4.69 3.95
N GLY A 13 -14.54 -3.38 4.03
CA GLY A 13 -13.88 -2.62 2.97
C GLY A 13 -14.74 -2.35 1.75
N VAL A 14 -16.06 -2.53 1.82
CA VAL A 14 -17.00 -2.36 0.70
C VAL A 14 -17.53 -0.93 0.57
N THR A 15 -16.89 0.02 1.26
CA THR A 15 -17.27 1.43 1.24
C THR A 15 -16.01 2.26 1.02
N GLU A 16 -16.14 3.29 0.18
CA GLU A 16 -15.10 4.29 -0.02
C GLU A 16 -14.91 5.08 1.27
N LEU A 17 -13.65 5.36 1.60
CA LEU A 17 -13.27 6.14 2.77
C LEU A 17 -12.51 7.38 2.35
N SER A 18 -12.67 8.45 3.12
CA SER A 18 -11.94 9.69 2.91
C SER A 18 -11.53 10.28 4.26
N GLY A 19 -10.33 10.85 4.33
CA GLY A 19 -9.79 11.43 5.55
C GLY A 19 -8.40 12.03 5.35
N PRO A 20 -7.82 12.66 6.37
CA PRO A 20 -6.43 13.10 6.31
C PRO A 20 -5.49 11.90 6.17
N GLY A 21 -4.32 12.12 5.59
CA GLY A 21 -3.33 11.06 5.46
C GLY A 21 -2.11 11.43 4.65
N VAL A 22 -1.52 10.43 3.99
CA VAL A 22 -0.36 10.58 3.11
C VAL A 22 -0.57 9.89 1.76
N GLU A 23 0.12 10.42 0.76
CA GLU A 23 0.39 9.75 -0.51
C GLU A 23 1.88 9.43 -0.56
N VAL A 24 2.23 8.15 -0.70
CA VAL A 24 3.60 7.67 -0.86
C VAL A 24 3.78 7.17 -2.28
N THR A 25 4.75 7.72 -3.00
CA THR A 25 5.07 7.32 -4.37
C THR A 25 6.38 6.53 -4.36
N LEU A 26 6.35 5.32 -4.92
CA LEU A 26 7.51 4.46 -5.12
C LEU A 26 7.73 4.28 -6.62
N ASN A 27 8.94 4.49 -7.10
CA ASN A 27 9.31 4.22 -8.49
C ASN A 27 10.71 3.61 -8.58
N ASP A 28 10.96 2.84 -9.62
CA ASP A 28 12.26 2.21 -9.84
C ASP A 28 13.40 3.23 -9.85
N SER A 29 14.62 2.73 -9.61
CA SER A 29 15.80 3.56 -9.61
C SER A 29 15.99 4.26 -10.95
N ASN A 30 16.42 5.52 -10.89
CA ASN A 30 16.84 6.28 -12.06
C ASN A 30 18.36 6.24 -12.27
N ILE A 31 19.08 5.44 -11.48
CA ILE A 31 20.53 5.32 -11.56
C ILE A 31 20.91 4.43 -12.75
N THR A 32 21.89 4.88 -13.52
CA THR A 32 22.53 4.06 -14.56
C THR A 32 23.37 2.96 -13.92
N LEU A 33 23.03 1.71 -14.21
CA LEU A 33 23.77 0.53 -13.76
C LEU A 33 25.22 0.56 -14.26
N LYS A 34 26.16 0.29 -13.35
CA LYS A 34 27.57 0.07 -13.71
C LYS A 34 27.78 -1.38 -14.15
N PRO A 35 28.82 -1.65 -14.97
CA PRO A 35 29.17 -3.01 -15.34
C PRO A 35 29.40 -3.90 -14.10
N GLY A 36 28.73 -5.05 -14.07
CA GLY A 36 28.83 -6.03 -12.97
C GLY A 36 27.84 -5.84 -11.82
N GLU A 37 27.04 -4.78 -11.80
CA GLU A 37 25.96 -4.62 -10.82
C GLU A 37 24.75 -5.51 -11.16
N ASN A 38 24.05 -5.98 -10.12
CA ASN A 38 22.84 -6.77 -10.28
C ASN A 38 21.63 -5.84 -10.52
N PRO A 39 20.97 -5.87 -11.69
CA PRO A 39 19.83 -4.99 -11.99
C PRO A 39 18.67 -5.13 -11.02
N ASN A 40 18.50 -6.33 -10.42
CA ASN A 40 17.40 -6.59 -9.50
C ASN A 40 17.45 -5.73 -8.23
N LEU A 41 18.60 -5.16 -7.86
CA LEU A 41 18.70 -4.31 -6.67
C LEU A 41 18.16 -2.89 -6.90
N TYR A 42 17.88 -2.52 -8.16
CA TYR A 42 17.53 -1.16 -8.58
C TYR A 42 16.06 -1.03 -9.01
N VAL A 43 15.31 -2.13 -8.93
CA VAL A 43 13.88 -2.18 -9.26
C VAL A 43 13.10 -2.60 -8.03
N LEU A 44 11.86 -2.13 -7.93
CA LEU A 44 10.97 -2.45 -6.82
C LEU A 44 10.52 -3.91 -6.88
N HIS A 45 10.58 -4.59 -5.74
CA HIS A 45 9.97 -5.90 -5.51
C HIS A 45 8.73 -5.79 -4.63
N ASP A 46 7.99 -6.88 -4.55
CA ASP A 46 6.83 -7.01 -3.67
C ASP A 46 7.19 -6.86 -2.20
N GLU A 47 8.34 -7.38 -1.77
CA GLU A 47 8.83 -7.22 -0.39
C GLU A 47 9.07 -5.75 -0.02
N ASP A 48 9.57 -4.94 -0.95
CA ASP A 48 9.81 -3.51 -0.75
C ASP A 48 8.50 -2.77 -0.50
N VAL A 49 7.51 -3.03 -1.37
CA VAL A 49 6.17 -2.46 -1.23
C VAL A 49 5.53 -2.94 0.06
N LEU A 50 5.69 -4.22 0.41
CA LEU A 50 5.13 -4.80 1.64
C LEU A 50 5.74 -4.17 2.90
N HIS A 51 7.04 -3.89 2.92
CA HIS A 51 7.69 -3.18 4.03
C HIS A 51 7.09 -1.78 4.22
N VAL A 52 6.96 -0.99 3.15
CA VAL A 52 6.35 0.34 3.20
C VAL A 52 4.89 0.27 3.71
N LEU A 53 4.11 -0.70 3.22
CA LEU A 53 2.74 -0.92 3.68
C LEU A 53 2.67 -1.26 5.17
N ASN A 54 3.59 -2.09 5.65
CA ASN A 54 3.64 -2.49 7.05
C ASN A 54 4.08 -1.36 7.97
N GLU A 55 5.00 -0.49 7.54
CA GLU A 55 5.34 0.73 8.28
C GLU A 55 4.13 1.66 8.43
N LEU A 56 3.36 1.87 7.35
CA LEU A 56 2.13 2.66 7.42
C LEU A 56 1.10 2.04 8.37
N ARG A 57 0.90 0.72 8.32
CA ARG A 57 0.02 0.00 9.25
C ARG A 57 0.48 0.13 10.70
N ALA A 58 1.77 -0.05 10.95
CA ALA A 58 2.36 0.07 12.29
C ALA A 58 2.23 1.50 12.83
N ALA A 59 2.27 2.50 11.96
CA ALA A 59 2.05 3.91 12.27
C ALA A 59 0.56 4.30 12.43
N GLY A 60 -0.36 3.34 12.32
CA GLY A 60 -1.79 3.56 12.57
C GLY A 60 -2.60 3.96 11.34
N ALA A 61 -2.15 3.63 10.12
CA ALA A 61 -2.99 3.82 8.93
C ALA A 61 -4.30 3.00 9.03
N GLU A 62 -5.43 3.68 8.88
CA GLU A 62 -6.78 3.12 9.03
C GLU A 62 -7.27 2.45 7.74
N ALA A 63 -6.84 2.97 6.59
CA ALA A 63 -7.18 2.46 5.27
C ALA A 63 -6.05 2.75 4.29
N ILE A 64 -5.74 1.78 3.42
CA ILE A 64 -4.65 1.89 2.45
C ILE A 64 -5.14 1.42 1.07
N SER A 65 -4.70 2.09 0.01
CA SER A 65 -4.78 1.60 -1.37
C SER A 65 -3.46 1.77 -2.11
N ILE A 66 -3.20 0.92 -3.11
CA ILE A 66 -2.11 1.10 -4.08
C ILE A 66 -2.74 1.29 -5.46
N ASN A 67 -2.41 2.38 -6.15
CA ASN A 67 -2.96 2.76 -7.46
C ASN A 67 -4.50 2.61 -7.50
N GLY A 68 -5.17 3.07 -6.42
CA GLY A 68 -6.62 2.98 -6.27
C GLY A 68 -7.17 1.57 -6.01
N GLN A 69 -6.34 0.57 -5.71
CA GLN A 69 -6.80 -0.74 -5.27
C GLN A 69 -6.78 -0.80 -3.75
N ARG A 70 -7.96 -0.92 -3.12
CA ARG A 70 -8.08 -1.07 -1.66
C ARG A 70 -7.35 -2.33 -1.17
N LEU A 71 -6.57 -2.17 -0.10
CA LEU A 71 -5.97 -3.27 0.63
C LEU A 71 -6.87 -3.64 1.81
N LEU A 72 -7.14 -4.93 1.96
CA LEU A 72 -7.76 -5.53 3.14
C LEU A 72 -6.73 -6.36 3.90
N ALA A 73 -7.12 -6.88 5.07
CA ALA A 73 -6.26 -7.72 5.90
C ALA A 73 -5.72 -8.96 5.16
N GLY A 74 -6.52 -9.53 4.25
CA GLY A 74 -6.15 -10.69 3.44
C GLY A 74 -5.61 -10.36 2.05
N THR A 75 -5.38 -9.09 1.71
CA THR A 75 -4.80 -8.72 0.41
C THR A 75 -3.36 -9.17 0.34
N GLU A 76 -3.04 -9.98 -0.65
CA GLU A 76 -1.66 -10.34 -0.98
C GLU A 76 -0.99 -9.26 -1.83
N VAL A 77 0.33 -9.16 -1.68
CA VAL A 77 1.21 -8.41 -2.56
C VAL A 77 2.25 -9.41 -3.06
N ARG A 78 2.28 -9.67 -4.37
CA ARG A 78 3.25 -10.60 -4.95
C ARG A 78 3.80 -10.10 -6.27
N CYS A 79 5.05 -10.43 -6.57
CA CYS A 79 5.65 -10.17 -7.87
C CYS A 79 5.12 -11.13 -8.95
N THR A 80 5.00 -10.63 -10.17
CA THR A 80 4.85 -11.43 -11.38
C THR A 80 5.55 -10.73 -12.53
N GLY A 81 6.79 -11.13 -12.82
CA GLY A 81 7.66 -10.36 -13.72
C GLY A 81 7.95 -8.98 -13.12
N PRO A 82 7.95 -7.89 -13.92
CA PRO A 82 8.28 -6.54 -13.45
C PRO A 82 7.09 -5.80 -12.80
N THR A 83 6.08 -6.54 -12.33
CA THR A 83 4.84 -5.96 -11.82
C THR A 83 4.42 -6.66 -10.54
N ILE A 84 3.72 -5.95 -9.67
CA ILE A 84 3.07 -6.55 -8.51
C ILE A 84 1.62 -6.91 -8.86
N VAL A 85 1.10 -7.97 -8.24
CA VAL A 85 -0.30 -8.37 -8.33
C VAL A 85 -0.92 -8.26 -6.96
N LEU A 86 -2.06 -7.56 -6.88
CA LEU A 86 -2.89 -7.38 -5.70
C LEU A 86 -4.25 -8.05 -5.91
N ASN A 87 -4.94 -8.36 -4.81
CA ASN A 87 -6.35 -8.75 -4.85
C ASN A 87 -6.64 -9.87 -5.86
N ARG A 88 -5.75 -10.86 -5.93
CA ARG A 88 -5.69 -12.00 -6.85
C ARG A 88 -5.26 -11.67 -8.28
N ASP A 89 -5.82 -10.63 -8.89
CA ASP A 89 -5.72 -10.39 -10.34
C ASP A 89 -5.29 -8.98 -10.76
N LYS A 90 -5.18 -8.03 -9.83
CA LYS A 90 -4.88 -6.63 -10.13
C LYS A 90 -3.38 -6.42 -10.29
N ARG A 91 -2.92 -6.48 -11.54
CA ARG A 91 -1.53 -6.23 -11.91
C ARG A 91 -1.24 -4.73 -11.98
N LEU A 92 -0.20 -4.29 -11.28
CA LEU A 92 0.24 -2.91 -11.21
C LEU A 92 1.74 -2.81 -11.56
N ALA A 93 2.10 -1.78 -12.32
CA ALA A 93 3.48 -1.42 -12.62
C ALA A 93 3.88 -0.13 -11.87
N PRO A 94 5.18 0.10 -11.62
CA PRO A 94 5.66 1.37 -11.10
C PRO A 94 5.32 2.53 -12.07
N PRO A 95 5.11 3.76 -11.55
CA PRO A 95 5.17 4.12 -10.14
C PRO A 95 3.97 3.60 -9.33
N TYR A 96 4.24 3.14 -8.11
CA TYR A 96 3.23 2.76 -7.13
C TYR A 96 2.88 3.97 -6.27
N VAL A 97 1.61 4.36 -6.30
CA VAL A 97 1.04 5.42 -5.48
C VAL A 97 0.23 4.77 -4.38
N ILE A 98 0.74 4.85 -3.17
CA ILE A 98 0.13 4.33 -1.95
C ILE A 98 -0.59 5.47 -1.25
N SER A 99 -1.90 5.37 -1.15
CA SER A 99 -2.74 6.31 -0.43
C SER A 99 -3.09 5.71 0.93
N ALA A 100 -2.78 6.40 2.02
CA ALA A 100 -3.04 5.92 3.38
C ALA A 100 -3.75 7.00 4.20
N ILE A 101 -4.89 6.64 4.81
CA ILE A 101 -5.65 7.49 5.74
C ILE A 101 -5.14 7.27 7.16
N GLY A 102 -4.92 8.34 7.92
CA GLY A 102 -4.46 8.34 9.31
C GLY A 102 -3.86 9.70 9.70
N ASP A 103 -3.18 9.79 10.86
CA ASP A 103 -2.49 11.04 11.25
C ASP A 103 -1.34 11.36 10.27
N PRO A 104 -1.40 12.45 9.48
CA PRO A 104 -0.44 12.70 8.42
C PRO A 104 1.01 12.84 8.91
N ASN A 105 1.20 13.38 10.12
CA ASN A 105 2.54 13.61 10.66
C ASN A 105 3.17 12.30 11.13
N THR A 106 2.39 11.44 11.78
CA THR A 106 2.82 10.12 12.23
C THR A 106 3.15 9.23 11.05
N LEU A 107 2.26 9.18 10.04
CA LEU A 107 2.47 8.41 8.81
C LEU A 107 3.70 8.89 8.03
N GLU A 108 3.86 10.20 7.84
CA GLU A 108 5.05 10.76 7.17
C GLU A 108 6.33 10.42 7.94
N SER A 109 6.31 10.54 9.27
CA SER A 109 7.48 10.25 10.11
C SER A 109 7.87 8.79 10.07
N ALA A 110 6.89 7.88 10.00
CA ALA A 110 7.14 6.45 9.85
C ALA A 110 7.85 6.12 8.54
N ILE A 111 7.39 6.69 7.42
CA ILE A 111 8.05 6.51 6.12
C ILE A 111 9.47 7.10 6.13
N LYS A 112 9.68 8.21 6.84
CA LYS A 112 11.00 8.87 6.95
C LYS A 112 11.88 8.32 8.08
N LEU A 113 11.50 7.17 8.67
CA LEU A 113 12.26 6.59 9.77
C LEU A 113 13.65 6.15 9.29
N LYS A 114 14.68 6.53 10.06
CA LYS A 114 16.06 6.10 9.78
C LYS A 114 16.19 4.59 9.96
N GLY A 115 16.85 3.94 9.01
CA GLY A 115 16.96 2.49 8.90
C GLY A 115 15.64 1.82 8.45
N GLY A 116 14.62 2.60 8.08
CA GLY A 116 13.35 2.09 7.58
C GLY A 116 13.40 1.72 6.09
N ALA A 117 12.23 1.35 5.56
CA ALA A 117 12.06 0.92 4.18
C ALA A 117 12.47 2.02 3.20
N ALA A 118 12.01 3.26 3.38
CA ALA A 118 12.29 4.34 2.44
C ALA A 118 13.80 4.64 2.30
N GLU A 119 14.54 4.71 3.39
CA GLU A 119 15.99 4.97 3.35
C GLU A 119 16.73 3.81 2.68
N THR A 120 16.33 2.57 2.97
CA THR A 120 16.90 1.36 2.35
C THR A 120 16.67 1.35 0.83
N LEU A 121 15.48 1.75 0.37
CA LEU A 121 15.17 1.87 -1.05
C LEU A 121 15.96 3.00 -1.71
N GLN A 122 16.01 4.17 -1.07
CA GLN A 122 16.74 5.32 -1.58
C GLN A 122 18.24 5.07 -1.71
N PHE A 123 18.83 4.20 -0.88
CA PHE A 123 20.22 3.76 -1.03
C PHE A 123 20.50 3.14 -2.41
N TRP A 124 19.55 2.38 -2.95
CA TRP A 124 19.62 1.80 -4.30
C TRP A 124 19.16 2.76 -5.41
N GLY A 125 18.87 4.02 -5.07
CA GLY A 125 18.34 5.03 -5.97
C GLY A 125 16.87 4.85 -6.31
N ILE A 126 16.17 3.88 -5.70
CA ILE A 126 14.72 3.75 -5.82
C ILE A 126 14.09 5.04 -5.30
N GLN A 127 13.17 5.57 -6.09
CA GLN A 127 12.59 6.87 -5.84
C GLN A 127 11.44 6.72 -4.85
N VAL A 128 11.58 7.34 -3.68
CA VAL A 128 10.54 7.36 -2.65
C VAL A 128 10.14 8.80 -2.38
N GLY A 129 8.87 9.13 -2.63
CA GLY A 129 8.24 10.39 -2.29
C GLY A 129 7.15 10.19 -1.25
N VAL A 130 6.99 11.12 -0.32
CA VAL A 130 5.85 11.15 0.61
C VAL A 130 5.29 12.55 0.70
N LYS A 131 3.97 12.66 0.59
CA LYS A 131 3.24 13.91 0.64
C LYS A 131 2.10 13.80 1.64
N LYS A 132 2.05 14.72 2.61
CA LYS A 132 0.90 14.88 3.49
C LYS A 132 -0.26 15.49 2.72
N MET A 133 -1.45 14.96 2.98
CA MET A 133 -2.68 15.33 2.31
C MET A 133 -3.74 15.61 3.38
N SER A 134 -4.41 16.76 3.29
CA SER A 134 -5.54 17.08 4.18
C SER A 134 -6.74 16.17 3.89
N GLN A 135 -6.82 15.61 2.68
CA GLN A 135 -7.82 14.66 2.27
C GLN A 135 -7.22 13.66 1.28
N VAL A 136 -7.39 12.38 1.58
CA VAL A 136 -7.03 11.21 0.78
C VAL A 136 -8.29 10.38 0.62
N THR A 137 -8.56 9.91 -0.59
CA THR A 137 -9.65 8.96 -0.85
C THR A 137 -9.07 7.57 -1.03
N VAL A 138 -9.63 6.60 -0.30
CA VAL A 138 -9.33 5.18 -0.45
C VAL A 138 -10.62 4.50 -0.93
N PRO A 139 -10.66 3.98 -2.18
CA PRO A 139 -11.88 3.45 -2.76
C PRO A 139 -12.38 2.19 -2.04
N ALA A 140 -13.61 1.80 -2.34
CA ALA A 140 -14.14 0.50 -1.92
C ALA A 140 -13.33 -0.64 -2.57
N TYR A 141 -13.23 -1.75 -1.86
CA TYR A 141 -12.67 -2.99 -2.37
C TYR A 141 -13.50 -3.50 -3.55
N SER A 142 -12.84 -3.71 -4.68
CA SER A 142 -13.46 -4.12 -5.95
C SER A 142 -13.46 -5.63 -6.18
N GLY A 143 -12.79 -6.40 -5.30
CA GLY A 143 -12.76 -7.86 -5.38
C GLY A 143 -13.98 -8.51 -4.73
N GLY A 144 -14.28 -9.76 -5.13
CA GLY A 144 -15.35 -10.54 -4.51
C GLY A 144 -14.94 -11.14 -3.16
N ILE A 145 -15.69 -10.84 -2.11
CA ILE A 145 -15.62 -11.58 -0.83
C ILE A 145 -16.65 -12.72 -0.92
N LYS A 146 -16.18 -13.93 -1.23
CA LYS A 146 -17.04 -15.12 -1.34
C LYS A 146 -16.54 -16.19 -0.37
N PHE A 147 -17.45 -16.66 0.48
CA PHE A 147 -17.23 -17.84 1.30
C PHE A 147 -17.92 -19.03 0.63
N GLU A 148 -17.18 -20.11 0.38
CA GLU A 148 -17.75 -21.33 -0.21
C GLU A 148 -18.23 -22.31 0.85
N TYR A 149 -17.60 -22.30 2.02
CA TYR A 149 -17.88 -23.22 3.12
C TYR A 149 -18.29 -22.52 4.42
N ALA A 150 -17.72 -21.34 4.71
CA ALA A 150 -17.98 -20.63 5.96
C ALA A 150 -19.42 -20.08 5.99
N GLN A 151 -20.08 -20.21 7.14
CA GLN A 151 -21.41 -19.69 7.42
C GLN A 151 -21.39 -18.99 8.79
N ALA A 152 -22.32 -18.06 9.01
CA ALA A 152 -22.49 -17.48 10.34
C ALA A 152 -22.82 -18.59 11.33
N ALA A 153 -22.09 -18.66 12.45
CA ALA A 153 -22.50 -19.48 13.57
C ALA A 153 -23.80 -18.87 14.14
N GLY A 154 -24.89 -19.64 14.06
CA GLY A 154 -26.19 -19.26 14.62
C GLY A 154 -26.23 -19.32 16.15
#